data_AF-A0A231GU81-F1
#
_entry.id   AF-A0A231GU81-F1
#
_cell.length_a   1.000
_cell.length_b   1.000
_cell.length_c   1.000
_cell.angle_alpha   90.00
_cell.angle_beta   90.00
_cell.angle_gamma   90.00
#
_symmetry.space_group_name_H-M   'P 1'
#
loop_
_entity.id
_entity.type
_entity.pdbx_description
1 polymer ?
#
loop_
_entity_poly.entity_id
_entity_poly.type
_entity_poly.pdbx_seq_one_letter_code
_entity_poly.pdbx_strand_id
1 'polypeptide(L)'
;MTSGNGDPVDEGGQAVKAGFVQAMQSAAMTMNLLQRRGSESRSRQEFAQRQDDRIAEQQRKNHVHGAQIQGYIDRAQHGRLEHWADMAIKAGRYREHLLEMQVKNARLQHDQDRADRAKDSDKATEERRDKVHGLQVRALRGEYNRKEAIHTQQLRRYEKQIAQDRRLHDLKVEYQQLLIEARKRALGLTETLTETDPGAARAHAASAGWAAAEATANLSDEHRVAADAWAERYGEDTGNDPRTTLHTARTESAALDDDADGLRTQMIALSAEYTLASYGEAQIRDFGAAASNRPDAGSGEELEVLDGEVISVAVETTGVTGDLDMEVDFAPPARPAVKALEAAPSPGIEP
;
A
#
# COMPACT_ATOMS: atom_id res chain seq x y z
N MET A 1 -121.31 103.11 135.08
CA MET A 1 -121.22 104.39 134.34
C MET A 1 -120.82 104.07 132.91
N THR A 2 -121.64 104.58 131.97
CA THR A 2 -121.36 104.86 130.55
C THR A 2 -120.81 103.72 129.69
N SER A 3 -121.60 103.04 128.85
CA SER A 3 -122.30 103.52 127.63
C SER A 3 -121.56 103.02 126.40
N GLY A 4 -122.23 102.23 125.57
CA GLY A 4 -121.77 101.92 124.22
C GLY A 4 -122.42 100.69 123.64
N ASN A 5 -123.66 100.84 123.18
CA ASN A 5 -124.32 99.94 122.23
C ASN A 5 -123.35 99.54 121.11
N GLY A 6 -122.90 98.28 121.12
CA GLY A 6 -122.31 97.62 119.96
C GLY A 6 -123.41 96.88 119.24
N ASP A 7 -123.80 97.38 118.08
CA ASP A 7 -124.80 96.81 117.19
C ASP A 7 -124.37 95.39 116.75
N PRO A 8 -125.18 94.31 116.97
CA PRO A 8 -124.81 92.94 116.62
C PRO A 8 -124.62 92.72 115.10
N VAL A 9 -124.92 93.73 114.27
CA VAL A 9 -124.64 93.72 112.83
C VAL A 9 -123.17 94.04 112.52
N ASP A 10 -122.47 94.83 113.36
CA ASP A 10 -121.07 95.20 113.14
C ASP A 10 -120.08 94.10 113.56
N GLU A 11 -120.39 93.32 114.59
CA GLU A 11 -119.54 92.18 115.02
C GLU A 11 -119.64 91.01 114.03
N GLY A 12 -120.82 90.75 113.45
CA GLY A 12 -120.99 89.78 112.37
C GLY A 12 -120.24 90.18 111.10
N GLY A 13 -120.25 91.48 110.77
CA GLY A 13 -119.51 92.03 109.63
C GLY A 13 -117.98 91.96 109.81
N GLN A 14 -117.47 92.16 111.03
CA GLN A 14 -116.04 92.01 111.33
C GLN A 14 -115.59 90.55 111.35
N ALA A 15 -116.41 89.62 111.86
CA ALA A 15 -116.12 88.19 111.85
C ALA A 15 -116.07 87.62 110.41
N VAL A 16 -116.99 88.04 109.54
CA VAL A 16 -116.99 87.64 108.12
C VAL A 16 -115.79 88.25 107.37
N LYS A 17 -115.41 89.51 107.66
CA LYS A 17 -114.21 90.13 107.08
C LYS A 17 -112.92 89.44 107.56
N ALA A 18 -112.82 89.09 108.84
CA ALA A 18 -111.68 88.36 109.38
C ALA A 18 -111.57 86.95 108.77
N GLY A 19 -112.68 86.23 108.65
CA GLY A 19 -112.74 84.92 108.00
C GLY A 19 -112.38 84.97 106.52
N PHE A 20 -112.81 86.00 105.79
CA PHE A 20 -112.45 86.21 104.39
C PHE A 20 -110.96 86.51 104.21
N VAL A 21 -110.39 87.39 105.04
CA VAL A 21 -108.95 87.72 104.98
C VAL A 21 -108.10 86.49 105.33
N GLN A 22 -108.50 85.71 106.33
CA GLN A 22 -107.81 84.47 106.69
C GLN A 22 -107.93 83.40 105.59
N ALA A 23 -109.09 83.28 104.95
CA ALA A 23 -109.27 82.40 103.79
C ALA A 23 -108.41 82.85 102.60
N MET A 24 -108.30 84.16 102.36
CA MET A 24 -107.49 84.71 101.27
C MET A 24 -105.98 84.51 101.54
N GLN A 25 -105.52 84.69 102.77
CA GLN A 25 -104.15 84.40 103.18
C GLN A 25 -103.82 82.90 103.05
N SER A 26 -104.74 82.03 103.42
CA SER A 26 -104.60 80.57 103.27
C SER A 26 -104.61 80.15 101.80
N ALA A 27 -105.47 80.75 100.97
CA ALA A 27 -105.49 80.55 99.53
C ALA A 27 -104.19 81.03 98.87
N ALA A 28 -103.65 82.17 99.28
CA ALA A 28 -102.37 82.68 98.76
C ALA A 28 -101.18 81.80 99.15
N MET A 29 -101.13 81.26 100.38
CA MET A 29 -100.08 80.33 100.79
C MET A 29 -100.19 78.98 100.06
N THR A 30 -101.40 78.44 99.93
CA THR A 30 -101.63 77.17 99.21
C THR A 30 -101.32 77.32 97.72
N MET A 31 -101.67 78.45 97.10
CA MET A 31 -101.33 78.75 95.71
C MET A 31 -99.81 78.88 95.51
N ASN A 32 -99.10 79.57 96.41
CA ASN A 32 -97.63 79.63 96.36
C ASN A 32 -96.96 78.26 96.56
N LEU A 33 -97.49 77.40 97.45
CA LEU A 33 -97.00 76.03 97.63
C LEU A 33 -97.27 75.15 96.41
N LEU A 34 -98.46 75.26 95.79
CA LEU A 34 -98.81 74.53 94.57
C LEU A 34 -97.98 75.01 93.37
N GLN A 35 -97.76 76.32 93.24
CA GLN A 35 -96.95 76.90 92.18
C GLN A 35 -95.47 76.51 92.34
N ARG A 36 -94.95 76.54 93.57
CA ARG A 36 -93.59 76.09 93.88
C ARG A 36 -93.40 74.59 93.67
N ARG A 37 -94.38 73.77 94.06
CA ARG A 37 -94.35 72.31 93.84
C ARG A 37 -94.49 71.97 92.34
N GLY A 38 -95.28 72.74 91.59
CA GLY A 38 -95.40 72.63 90.13
C GLY A 38 -94.11 73.04 89.40
N SER A 39 -93.45 74.11 89.83
CA SER A 39 -92.18 74.56 89.24
C SER A 39 -91.01 73.64 89.59
N GLU A 40 -90.94 73.12 90.82
CA GLU A 40 -89.92 72.14 91.23
C GLU A 40 -90.08 70.81 90.50
N SER A 41 -91.32 70.37 90.22
CA SER A 41 -91.59 69.17 89.44
C SER A 41 -91.17 69.31 87.98
N ARG A 42 -91.44 70.47 87.36
CA ARG A 42 -90.96 70.80 86.00
C ARG A 42 -89.44 70.87 85.93
N SER A 43 -88.80 71.50 86.93
CA SER A 43 -87.33 71.58 87.00
C SER A 43 -86.65 70.21 87.11
N ARG A 44 -87.20 69.29 87.91
CA ARG A 44 -86.69 67.91 88.00
C ARG A 44 -86.89 67.13 86.70
N GLN A 45 -88.05 67.28 86.06
CA GLN A 45 -88.35 66.63 84.78
C GLN A 45 -87.45 67.15 83.66
N GLU A 46 -87.22 68.47 83.58
CA GLU A 46 -86.28 69.06 82.62
C GLU A 46 -84.83 68.64 82.89
N PHE A 47 -84.43 68.53 84.16
CA PHE A 47 -83.11 68.01 84.52
C PHE A 47 -82.93 66.55 84.09
N ALA A 48 -83.93 65.70 84.36
CA ALA A 48 -83.94 64.31 83.92
C ALA A 48 -83.89 64.22 82.38
N GLN A 49 -84.70 65.01 81.68
CA GLN A 49 -84.68 65.06 80.22
C GLN A 49 -83.32 65.49 79.66
N ARG A 50 -82.68 66.53 80.23
CA ARG A 50 -81.32 66.94 79.83
C ARG A 50 -80.26 65.92 80.19
N GLN A 51 -80.48 65.10 81.21
CA GLN A 51 -79.59 64.01 81.56
C GLN A 51 -79.73 62.88 80.54
N ASP A 52 -80.96 62.49 80.21
CA ASP A 52 -81.27 61.48 79.20
C ASP A 52 -80.78 61.90 77.81
N ASP A 53 -80.97 63.16 77.42
CA ASP A 53 -80.47 63.71 76.16
C ASP A 53 -78.94 63.66 76.08
N ARG A 54 -78.25 64.00 77.17
CA ARG A 54 -76.78 63.90 77.26
C ARG A 54 -76.31 62.46 77.19
N ILE A 55 -76.99 61.53 77.87
CA ILE A 55 -76.68 60.10 77.80
C ILE A 55 -76.90 59.57 76.38
N ALA A 56 -78.02 59.92 75.73
CA ALA A 56 -78.34 59.52 74.37
C ALA A 56 -77.38 60.13 73.34
N GLU A 57 -76.94 61.37 73.52
CA GLU A 57 -75.91 61.99 72.69
C GLU A 57 -74.56 61.31 72.87
N GLN A 58 -74.17 60.98 74.11
CA GLN A 58 -72.93 60.26 74.39
C GLN A 58 -72.95 58.84 73.82
N GLN A 59 -74.08 58.13 73.91
CA GLN A 59 -74.25 56.81 73.28
C GLN A 59 -74.11 56.91 71.75
N ARG A 60 -74.73 57.91 71.12
CA ARG A 60 -74.57 58.15 69.67
C ARG A 60 -73.13 58.46 69.29
N LYS A 61 -72.44 59.32 70.05
CA LYS A 61 -71.01 59.62 69.85
C LYS A 61 -70.14 58.36 69.98
N ASN A 62 -70.37 57.56 71.01
CA ASN A 62 -69.66 56.29 71.23
C ASN A 62 -69.89 55.31 70.08
N HIS A 63 -71.13 55.22 69.58
CA HIS A 63 -71.46 54.35 68.44
C HIS A 63 -70.76 54.81 67.15
N VAL A 64 -70.82 56.11 66.83
CA VAL A 64 -70.13 56.67 65.65
C VAL A 64 -68.61 56.48 65.76
N HIS A 65 -68.03 56.74 66.93
CA HIS A 65 -66.61 56.52 67.18
C HIS A 65 -66.22 55.04 67.04
N GLY A 66 -67.04 54.12 67.58
CA GLY A 66 -66.85 52.69 67.40
C GLY A 66 -66.88 52.26 65.94
N ALA A 67 -67.85 52.76 65.17
CA ALA A 67 -67.95 52.50 63.73
C ALA A 67 -66.77 53.07 62.93
N GLN A 68 -66.25 54.25 63.32
CA GLN A 68 -65.05 54.83 62.71
C GLN A 68 -63.82 53.98 62.98
N ILE A 69 -63.59 53.57 64.23
CA ILE A 69 -62.49 52.67 64.60
C ILE A 69 -62.58 51.37 63.81
N GLN A 70 -63.76 50.75 63.75
CA GLN A 70 -63.97 49.53 62.98
C GLN A 70 -63.63 49.75 61.50
N GLY A 71 -64.09 50.85 60.90
CA GLY A 71 -63.76 51.19 59.53
C GLY A 71 -62.25 51.40 59.28
N TYR A 72 -61.49 51.93 60.25
CA TYR A 72 -60.03 52.01 60.15
C TYR A 72 -59.36 50.64 60.26
N ILE A 73 -59.85 49.78 61.17
CA ILE A 73 -59.35 48.41 61.32
C ILE A 73 -59.61 47.62 60.04
N ASP A 74 -60.82 47.69 59.48
CA ASP A 74 -61.21 46.99 58.26
C ASP A 74 -60.36 47.46 57.07
N ARG A 75 -60.21 48.77 56.86
CA ARG A 75 -59.33 49.32 55.81
C ARG A 75 -57.88 48.86 55.97
N ALA A 76 -57.35 48.85 57.19
CA ALA A 76 -55.98 48.39 57.44
C ALA A 76 -55.83 46.88 57.21
N GLN A 77 -56.85 46.07 57.55
CA GLN A 77 -56.87 44.64 57.25
C GLN A 77 -56.96 44.38 55.75
N HIS A 78 -57.86 45.06 55.04
CA HIS A 78 -57.99 44.97 53.58
C HIS A 78 -56.69 45.37 52.87
N GLY A 79 -56.09 46.52 53.23
CA GLY A 79 -54.83 46.96 52.62
C GLY A 79 -53.67 45.99 52.86
N ARG A 80 -53.64 45.31 54.02
CA ARG A 80 -52.69 44.21 54.24
C ARG A 80 -52.99 43.05 53.30
N LEU A 81 -54.23 42.55 53.26
CA LEU A 81 -54.59 41.41 52.42
C LEU A 81 -54.29 41.65 50.94
N GLU A 82 -54.60 42.85 50.43
CA GLU A 82 -54.25 43.27 49.06
C GLU A 82 -52.73 43.27 48.85
N HIS A 83 -51.96 43.83 49.78
CA HIS A 83 -50.50 43.81 49.69
C HIS A 83 -49.92 42.39 49.68
N TRP A 84 -50.45 41.50 50.53
CA TRP A 84 -50.04 40.09 50.56
C TRP A 84 -50.41 39.36 49.27
N ALA A 85 -51.59 39.62 48.71
CA ALA A 85 -52.03 39.06 47.44
C ALA A 85 -51.13 39.52 46.29
N ASP A 86 -50.82 40.81 46.22
CA ASP A 86 -49.90 41.38 45.22
C ASP A 86 -48.50 40.77 45.32
N MET A 87 -47.98 40.61 46.54
CA MET A 87 -46.68 39.97 46.77
C MET A 87 -46.69 38.50 46.35
N ALA A 88 -47.78 37.76 46.61
CA ALA A 88 -47.93 36.38 46.19
C ALA A 88 -47.95 36.24 44.65
N ILE A 89 -48.67 37.13 43.96
CA ILE A 89 -48.70 37.17 42.49
C ILE A 89 -47.31 37.48 41.92
N LYS A 90 -46.62 38.48 42.47
CA LYS A 90 -45.25 38.83 42.03
C LYS A 90 -44.26 37.69 42.27
N ALA A 91 -44.35 37.01 43.42
CA ALA A 91 -43.53 35.85 43.72
C ALA A 91 -43.82 34.68 42.77
N GLY A 92 -45.10 34.45 42.42
CA GLY A 92 -45.51 33.48 41.41
C GLY A 92 -44.88 33.74 40.05
N ARG A 93 -45.03 34.97 39.53
CA ARG A 93 -44.44 35.39 38.25
C ARG A 93 -42.92 35.26 38.22
N TYR A 94 -42.25 35.61 39.33
CA TYR A 94 -40.80 35.46 39.41
C TYR A 94 -40.38 33.99 39.34
N ARG A 95 -41.10 33.07 40.00
CA ARG A 95 -40.84 31.63 39.91
C ARG A 95 -41.08 31.10 38.50
N GLU A 96 -42.17 31.51 37.85
CA GLU A 96 -42.45 31.16 36.45
C GLU A 96 -41.31 31.61 35.53
N HIS A 97 -40.87 32.86 35.66
CA HIS A 97 -39.76 33.39 34.88
C HIS A 97 -38.45 32.61 35.07
N LEU A 98 -38.14 32.22 36.31
CA LEU A 98 -36.97 31.38 36.60
C LEU A 98 -37.08 30.01 35.94
N LEU A 99 -38.26 29.38 35.97
CA LEU A 99 -38.51 28.10 35.32
C LEU A 99 -38.40 28.23 33.79
N GLU A 100 -38.95 29.29 33.20
CA GLU A 100 -38.80 29.56 31.77
C GLU A 100 -37.33 29.70 31.36
N MET A 101 -36.54 30.43 32.15
CA MET A 101 -35.09 30.58 31.92
C MET A 101 -34.36 29.24 32.05
N GLN A 102 -34.72 28.41 33.04
CA GLN A 102 -34.15 27.06 33.20
C GLN A 102 -34.49 26.16 32.01
N VAL A 103 -35.75 26.15 31.55
CA VAL A 103 -36.18 25.37 30.39
C VAL A 103 -35.47 25.84 29.12
N LYS A 104 -35.34 27.16 28.94
CA LYS A 104 -34.63 27.73 27.79
C LYS A 104 -33.15 27.34 27.80
N ASN A 105 -32.49 27.41 28.95
CA ASN A 105 -31.10 27.00 29.09
C ASN A 105 -30.92 25.49 28.84
N ALA A 106 -31.83 24.66 29.37
CA ALA A 106 -31.81 23.22 29.13
C ALA A 106 -32.00 22.88 27.64
N ARG A 107 -32.86 23.61 26.92
CA ARG A 107 -33.02 23.48 25.46
C ARG A 107 -31.74 23.85 24.72
N LEU A 108 -31.13 24.98 25.06
CA LEU A 108 -29.88 25.41 24.43
C LEU A 108 -28.75 24.41 24.66
N GLN A 109 -28.63 23.87 25.87
CA GLN A 109 -27.65 22.81 26.17
C GLN A 109 -27.93 21.54 25.38
N HIS A 110 -29.19 21.10 25.33
CA HIS A 110 -29.58 19.93 24.55
C HIS A 110 -29.30 20.10 23.05
N ASP A 111 -29.54 21.28 22.49
CA ASP A 111 -29.26 21.59 21.09
C ASP A 111 -27.75 21.61 20.80
N GLN A 112 -26.96 22.16 21.73
CA GLN A 112 -25.49 22.11 21.67
C GLN A 112 -24.98 20.66 21.72
N ASP A 113 -25.44 19.87 22.69
CA ASP A 113 -25.07 18.46 22.82
C ASP A 113 -25.44 17.66 21.56
N ARG A 114 -26.59 17.96 20.95
CA ARG A 114 -27.01 17.32 19.70
C ARG A 114 -26.10 17.72 18.54
N ALA A 115 -25.73 18.99 18.44
CA ALA A 115 -24.82 19.48 17.41
C ALA A 115 -23.41 18.88 17.57
N ASP A 116 -22.92 18.75 18.80
CA ASP A 116 -21.60 18.18 19.06
C ASP A 116 -21.59 16.67 18.81
N ARG A 117 -22.64 15.94 19.21
CA ARG A 117 -22.82 14.53 18.82
C ARG A 117 -22.87 14.34 17.30
N ALA A 118 -23.50 15.25 16.57
CA ALA A 118 -23.53 15.19 15.10
C ALA A 118 -22.12 15.37 14.52
N LYS A 119 -21.37 16.39 14.96
CA LYS A 119 -19.97 16.62 14.52
C LYS A 119 -19.07 15.42 14.83
N ASP A 120 -19.19 14.84 16.02
CA ASP A 120 -18.40 13.67 16.42
C ASP A 120 -18.75 12.45 15.56
N SER A 121 -20.03 12.29 15.21
CA SER A 121 -20.47 11.23 14.31
C SER A 121 -19.92 11.43 12.90
N ASP A 122 -19.96 12.65 12.37
CA ASP A 122 -19.43 12.98 11.04
C ASP A 122 -17.93 12.71 10.99
N LYS A 123 -17.17 13.22 11.97
CA LYS A 123 -15.73 12.95 12.11
C LYS A 123 -15.43 11.45 12.18
N ALA A 124 -16.20 10.69 12.97
CA ALA A 124 -16.03 9.24 13.06
C ALA A 124 -16.31 8.54 11.72
N THR A 125 -17.26 9.02 10.92
CA THR A 125 -17.52 8.48 9.57
C THR A 125 -16.40 8.81 8.58
N GLU A 126 -15.84 10.01 8.64
CA GLU A 126 -14.68 10.42 7.82
C GLU A 126 -13.46 9.57 8.16
N GLU A 127 -13.14 9.40 9.45
CA GLU A 127 -12.02 8.55 9.88
C GLU A 127 -12.18 7.08 9.43
N ARG A 128 -13.42 6.55 9.43
CA ARG A 128 -13.71 5.21 8.89
C ARG A 128 -13.49 5.17 7.39
N ARG A 129 -13.95 6.19 6.66
CA ARG A 129 -13.78 6.30 5.21
C ARG A 129 -12.30 6.37 4.82
N ASP A 130 -11.50 7.14 5.55
CA ASP A 130 -10.06 7.26 5.33
C ASP A 130 -9.33 5.95 5.60
N LYS A 131 -9.71 5.24 6.67
CA LYS A 131 -9.15 3.90 6.96
C LYS A 131 -9.49 2.89 5.86
N VAL A 132 -10.75 2.87 5.40
CA VAL A 132 -11.18 1.97 4.30
C VAL A 132 -10.46 2.32 3.01
N HIS A 133 -10.37 3.60 2.66
CA HIS A 133 -9.64 4.07 1.49
C HIS A 133 -8.15 3.70 1.58
N GLY A 134 -7.52 3.89 2.75
CA GLY A 134 -6.14 3.49 3.00
C GLY A 134 -5.91 1.98 2.84
N LEU A 135 -6.85 1.15 3.29
CA LEU A 135 -6.81 -0.30 3.08
C LEU A 135 -6.96 -0.67 1.59
N GLN A 136 -7.89 -0.03 0.87
CA GLN A 136 -8.09 -0.24 -0.56
C GLN A 136 -6.84 0.15 -1.37
N VAL A 137 -6.25 1.31 -1.08
CA VAL A 137 -5.00 1.75 -1.73
C VAL A 137 -3.85 0.77 -1.44
N ARG A 138 -3.75 0.27 -0.20
CA ARG A 138 -2.74 -0.74 0.16
C ARG A 138 -2.96 -2.06 -0.59
N ALA A 139 -4.22 -2.50 -0.71
CA ALA A 139 -4.57 -3.70 -1.46
C ALA A 139 -4.21 -3.55 -2.95
N LEU A 140 -4.59 -2.43 -3.58
CA LEU A 140 -4.26 -2.12 -4.97
C LEU A 140 -2.74 -2.09 -5.21
N ARG A 141 -1.97 -1.48 -4.29
CA ARG A 141 -0.50 -1.51 -4.36
C ARG A 141 0.05 -2.93 -4.23
N GLY A 142 -0.51 -3.74 -3.32
CA GLY A 142 -0.14 -5.14 -3.16
C GLY A 142 -0.40 -5.97 -4.42
N GLU A 143 -1.55 -5.76 -5.07
CA GLU A 143 -1.88 -6.41 -6.35
C GLU A 143 -0.95 -5.98 -7.47
N TYR A 144 -0.63 -4.69 -7.57
CA TYR A 144 0.30 -4.17 -8.56
C TYR A 144 1.68 -4.80 -8.39
N ASN A 145 2.24 -4.78 -7.17
CA ASN A 145 3.53 -5.38 -6.86
C ASN A 145 3.55 -6.89 -7.16
N ARG A 146 2.45 -7.61 -6.87
CA ARG A 146 2.33 -9.04 -7.19
C ARG A 146 2.33 -9.27 -8.70
N LYS A 147 1.59 -8.47 -9.47
CA LYS A 147 1.55 -8.56 -10.93
C LYS A 147 2.93 -8.26 -11.53
N GLU A 148 3.63 -7.26 -11.02
CA GLU A 148 4.99 -6.92 -11.43
C GLU A 148 5.99 -8.05 -11.14
N ALA A 149 5.90 -8.68 -9.96
CA ALA A 149 6.72 -9.84 -9.62
C ALA A 149 6.46 -11.04 -10.55
N ILE A 150 5.20 -11.31 -10.89
CA ILE A 150 4.84 -12.36 -11.85
C ILE A 150 5.39 -12.02 -13.24
N HIS A 151 5.20 -10.78 -13.70
CA HIS A 151 5.67 -10.32 -15.00
C HIS A 151 7.20 -10.42 -15.13
N THR A 152 7.94 -9.98 -14.12
CA THR A 152 9.41 -10.10 -14.10
C THR A 152 9.87 -11.56 -14.09
N GLN A 153 9.17 -12.46 -13.39
CA GLN A 153 9.47 -13.90 -13.45
C GLN A 153 9.19 -14.49 -14.84
N GLN A 154 8.11 -14.07 -15.50
CA GLN A 154 7.79 -14.49 -16.87
C GLN A 154 8.85 -14.02 -17.87
N LEU A 155 9.27 -12.75 -17.80
CA LEU A 155 10.35 -12.23 -18.64
C LEU A 155 11.63 -13.05 -18.50
N ARG A 156 12.06 -13.34 -17.26
CA ARG A 156 13.23 -14.21 -17.01
C ARG A 156 13.07 -15.61 -17.59
N ARG A 157 11.86 -16.17 -17.58
CA ARG A 157 11.59 -17.48 -18.20
C ARG A 157 11.72 -17.40 -19.72
N TYR A 158 11.16 -16.37 -20.34
CA TYR A 158 11.28 -16.16 -21.78
C TYR A 158 12.73 -15.93 -22.20
N GLU A 159 13.50 -15.15 -21.45
CA GLU A 159 14.94 -14.95 -21.72
C GLU A 159 15.71 -16.27 -21.69
N LYS A 160 15.46 -17.12 -20.69
CA LYS A 160 16.06 -18.46 -20.60
C LYS A 160 15.66 -19.35 -21.78
N GLN A 161 14.40 -19.31 -22.18
CA GLN A 161 13.92 -20.08 -23.33
C GLN A 161 14.58 -19.61 -24.63
N ILE A 162 14.66 -18.30 -24.86
CA ILE A 162 15.35 -17.73 -26.03
C ILE A 162 16.83 -18.15 -26.04
N ALA A 163 17.50 -18.13 -24.89
CA ALA A 163 18.89 -18.57 -24.79
C ALA A 163 19.06 -20.07 -25.09
N GLN A 164 18.12 -20.91 -24.64
CA GLN A 164 18.12 -22.34 -24.93
C GLN A 164 17.84 -22.60 -26.43
N ASP A 165 16.87 -21.91 -27.01
CA ASP A 165 16.53 -22.04 -28.43
C ASP A 165 17.70 -21.62 -29.33
N ARG A 166 18.42 -20.56 -28.96
CA ARG A 166 19.68 -20.18 -29.64
C ARG A 166 20.72 -21.30 -29.57
N ARG A 167 20.98 -21.87 -28.37
CA ARG A 167 21.92 -22.99 -28.22
C ARG A 167 21.52 -24.21 -29.04
N LEU A 168 20.24 -24.55 -29.07
CA LEU A 168 19.72 -25.65 -29.89
C LEU A 168 19.89 -25.38 -31.38
N HIS A 169 19.69 -24.14 -31.81
CA HIS A 169 19.92 -23.72 -33.18
C HIS A 169 21.40 -23.81 -33.56
N ASP A 170 22.29 -23.28 -32.73
CA ASP A 170 23.74 -23.33 -32.95
C ASP A 170 24.23 -24.78 -33.05
N LEU A 171 23.81 -25.64 -32.11
CA LEU A 171 24.16 -27.07 -32.13
C LEU A 171 23.61 -27.80 -33.37
N LYS A 172 22.43 -27.40 -33.86
CA LYS A 172 21.87 -27.93 -35.11
C LYS A 172 22.68 -27.48 -36.32
N VAL A 173 23.15 -26.23 -36.35
CA VAL A 173 24.02 -25.72 -37.41
C VAL A 173 25.35 -26.47 -37.40
N GLU A 174 26.00 -26.61 -36.24
CA GLU A 174 27.24 -27.38 -36.07
C GLU A 174 27.07 -28.83 -36.53
N TYR A 175 25.98 -29.49 -36.10
CA TYR A 175 25.69 -30.85 -36.52
C TYR A 175 25.53 -30.98 -38.04
N GLN A 176 24.82 -30.04 -38.68
CA GLN A 176 24.69 -30.04 -40.13
C GLN A 176 26.01 -29.75 -40.85
N GLN A 177 26.85 -28.87 -40.31
CA GLN A 177 28.20 -28.62 -40.84
C GLN A 177 29.05 -29.90 -40.77
N LEU A 178 29.07 -30.58 -39.62
CA LEU A 178 29.78 -31.86 -39.46
C LEU A 178 29.28 -32.94 -40.43
N LEU A 179 27.97 -33.02 -40.68
CA LEU A 179 27.42 -33.93 -41.69
C LEU A 179 27.88 -33.58 -43.10
N ILE A 180 27.92 -32.29 -43.44
CA ILE A 180 28.43 -31.82 -44.73
C ILE A 180 29.91 -32.16 -44.86
N GLU A 181 30.71 -31.92 -43.81
CA GLU A 181 32.13 -32.27 -43.79
C GLU A 181 32.35 -33.78 -43.92
N ALA A 182 31.62 -34.60 -43.18
CA ALA A 182 31.70 -36.06 -43.28
C ALA A 182 31.33 -36.54 -44.69
N ARG A 183 30.30 -35.95 -45.32
CA ARG A 183 29.94 -36.24 -46.72
C ARG A 183 31.02 -35.75 -47.69
N LYS A 184 31.60 -34.57 -47.48
CA LYS A 184 32.71 -34.05 -48.30
C LYS A 184 33.93 -34.97 -48.21
N ARG A 185 34.29 -35.44 -47.02
CA ARG A 185 35.38 -36.43 -46.82
C ARG A 185 35.05 -37.76 -47.51
N ALA A 186 33.83 -38.27 -47.36
CA ALA A 186 33.41 -39.52 -48.00
C ALA A 186 33.38 -39.44 -49.54
N LEU A 187 33.14 -38.25 -50.10
CA LEU A 187 33.18 -37.98 -51.53
C LEU A 187 34.58 -37.60 -52.05
N GLY A 188 35.60 -37.57 -51.18
CA GLY A 188 36.98 -37.19 -51.56
C GLY A 188 37.16 -35.71 -51.93
N LEU A 189 36.22 -34.84 -51.58
CA LEU A 189 36.22 -33.41 -51.95
C LEU A 189 37.09 -32.54 -51.02
N THR A 190 37.67 -33.10 -49.96
CA THR A 190 38.42 -32.35 -48.95
C THR A 190 39.91 -32.16 -49.26
N GLU A 191 40.48 -32.84 -50.27
CA GLU A 191 41.92 -32.78 -50.53
C GLU A 191 42.33 -31.97 -51.77
N THR A 192 41.42 -31.47 -52.62
CA THR A 192 41.84 -30.90 -53.92
C THR A 192 41.23 -29.56 -54.33
N LEU A 193 40.34 -28.93 -53.55
CA LEU A 193 39.55 -27.79 -54.05
C LEU A 193 39.54 -26.52 -53.20
N THR A 194 40.06 -26.52 -51.98
CA THR A 194 40.03 -25.34 -51.11
C THR A 194 41.40 -24.70 -50.84
N GLU A 195 42.51 -25.38 -51.17
CA GLU A 195 43.86 -24.84 -50.95
C GLU A 195 44.59 -24.40 -52.23
N THR A 196 44.09 -24.75 -53.41
CA THR A 196 44.70 -24.28 -54.67
C THR A 196 44.09 -22.94 -55.06
N ASP A 197 44.93 -21.90 -55.06
CA ASP A 197 44.62 -20.58 -55.63
C ASP A 197 43.90 -20.77 -56.99
N PRO A 198 42.77 -20.10 -57.28
CA PRO A 198 42.09 -20.19 -58.57
C PRO A 198 43.01 -20.03 -59.79
N GLY A 199 44.15 -19.34 -59.66
CA GLY A 199 45.21 -19.31 -60.68
C GLY A 199 45.87 -20.68 -60.90
N ALA A 200 46.23 -21.38 -59.82
CA ALA A 200 46.89 -22.69 -59.86
C ALA A 200 45.95 -23.80 -60.41
N ALA A 201 44.67 -23.79 -60.04
CA ALA A 201 43.71 -24.75 -60.58
C ALA A 201 43.51 -24.61 -62.10
N ARG A 202 43.51 -23.36 -62.61
CA ARG A 202 43.43 -23.08 -64.06
C ARG A 202 44.72 -23.49 -64.77
N ALA A 203 45.87 -23.19 -64.17
CA ALA A 203 47.19 -23.62 -64.66
C ALA A 203 47.27 -25.15 -64.81
N HIS A 204 46.81 -25.91 -63.82
CA HIS A 204 46.80 -27.38 -63.90
C HIS A 204 45.83 -27.94 -64.95
N ALA A 205 44.65 -27.33 -65.10
CA ALA A 205 43.71 -27.74 -66.13
C ALA A 205 44.24 -27.41 -67.55
N ALA A 206 44.86 -26.24 -67.71
CA ALA A 206 45.51 -25.83 -68.95
C ALA A 206 46.73 -26.70 -69.28
N SER A 207 47.51 -27.10 -68.27
CA SER A 207 48.68 -27.97 -68.47
C SER A 207 48.28 -29.36 -68.92
N ALA A 208 47.25 -29.95 -68.30
CA ALA A 208 46.71 -31.24 -68.70
C ALA A 208 46.08 -31.19 -70.10
N GLY A 209 45.33 -30.12 -70.40
CA GLY A 209 44.75 -29.88 -71.72
C GLY A 209 45.80 -29.75 -72.82
N TRP A 210 46.87 -28.99 -72.56
CA TRP A 210 47.99 -28.86 -73.47
C TRP A 210 48.75 -30.17 -73.66
N ALA A 211 49.09 -30.89 -72.58
CA ALA A 211 49.81 -32.15 -72.69
C ALA A 211 49.04 -33.20 -73.52
N ALA A 212 47.71 -33.25 -73.36
CA ALA A 212 46.85 -34.12 -74.17
C ALA A 212 46.81 -33.69 -75.64
N ALA A 213 46.72 -32.38 -75.91
CA ALA A 213 46.71 -31.85 -77.27
C ALA A 213 48.06 -32.05 -77.98
N GLU A 214 49.17 -31.77 -77.31
CA GLU A 214 50.54 -31.93 -77.80
C GLU A 214 50.85 -33.40 -78.13
N ALA A 215 50.38 -34.36 -77.33
CA ALA A 215 50.52 -35.79 -77.62
C ALA A 215 49.87 -36.20 -78.96
N THR A 216 48.88 -35.44 -79.43
CA THR A 216 48.16 -35.69 -80.69
C THR A 216 48.54 -34.72 -81.82
N ALA A 217 49.38 -33.73 -81.56
CA ALA A 217 49.68 -32.63 -82.49
C ALA A 217 50.29 -33.07 -83.83
N ASN A 218 50.95 -34.23 -83.86
CA ASN A 218 51.57 -34.80 -85.05
C ASN A 218 50.61 -35.63 -85.93
N LEU A 219 49.35 -35.79 -85.52
CA LEU A 219 48.37 -36.64 -86.24
C LEU A 219 47.66 -35.89 -87.38
N SER A 220 47.35 -34.59 -87.22
CA SER A 220 46.77 -33.76 -88.28
C SER A 220 47.02 -32.27 -88.05
N ASP A 221 46.78 -31.44 -89.07
CA ASP A 221 46.86 -29.98 -88.94
C ASP A 221 45.85 -29.44 -87.92
N GLU A 222 44.67 -30.05 -87.81
CA GLU A 222 43.65 -29.68 -86.81
C GLU A 222 44.14 -29.93 -85.37
N HIS A 223 44.83 -31.06 -85.12
CA HIS A 223 45.40 -31.34 -83.80
C HIS A 223 46.54 -30.39 -83.44
N ARG A 224 47.30 -29.92 -84.45
CA ARG A 224 48.34 -28.91 -84.26
C ARG A 224 47.75 -27.55 -83.85
N VAL A 225 46.69 -27.11 -84.51
CA VAL A 225 45.96 -25.88 -84.14
C VAL A 225 45.37 -26.00 -82.74
N ALA A 226 44.85 -27.18 -82.36
CA ALA A 226 44.37 -27.42 -81.00
C ALA A 226 45.51 -27.34 -79.97
N ALA A 227 46.68 -27.91 -80.26
CA ALA A 227 47.85 -27.81 -79.40
C ALA A 227 48.36 -26.36 -79.26
N ASP A 228 48.34 -25.58 -80.35
CA ASP A 228 48.67 -24.16 -80.33
C ASP A 228 47.70 -23.34 -79.46
N ALA A 229 46.39 -23.57 -79.61
CA ALA A 229 45.37 -22.88 -78.79
C ALA A 229 45.49 -23.22 -77.29
N TRP A 230 45.83 -24.47 -76.96
CA TRP A 230 46.09 -24.85 -75.58
C TRP A 230 47.42 -24.30 -75.05
N ALA A 231 48.44 -24.13 -75.90
CA ALA A 231 49.71 -23.52 -75.52
C ALA A 231 49.52 -22.03 -75.20
N GLU A 232 48.73 -21.30 -76.00
CA GLU A 232 48.34 -19.91 -75.71
C GLU A 232 47.61 -19.80 -74.38
N ARG A 233 46.60 -20.65 -74.15
CA ARG A 233 45.84 -20.66 -72.90
C ARG A 233 46.70 -20.99 -71.67
N TYR A 234 47.62 -21.95 -71.78
CA TYR A 234 48.56 -22.24 -70.71
C TYR A 234 49.49 -21.04 -70.44
N GLY A 235 49.94 -20.35 -71.49
CA GLY A 235 50.72 -19.12 -71.37
C GLY A 235 49.95 -17.98 -70.68
N GLU A 236 48.67 -17.81 -71.00
CA GLU A 236 47.78 -16.84 -70.34
C GLU A 236 47.55 -17.18 -68.86
N ASP A 237 47.38 -18.46 -68.54
CA ASP A 237 47.08 -18.91 -67.18
C ASP A 237 48.33 -19.00 -66.28
N THR A 238 49.52 -19.23 -66.83
CA THR A 238 50.78 -19.44 -66.07
C THR A 238 51.85 -18.37 -66.25
N GLY A 239 51.72 -17.52 -67.28
CA GLY A 239 52.75 -16.57 -67.69
C GLY A 239 53.96 -17.19 -68.38
N ASN A 240 53.96 -18.51 -68.63
CA ASN A 240 55.08 -19.25 -69.23
C ASN A 240 54.64 -19.99 -70.51
N ASP A 241 55.47 -19.94 -71.56
CA ASP A 241 55.24 -20.75 -72.76
C ASP A 241 55.60 -22.22 -72.48
N PRO A 242 54.66 -23.16 -72.63
CA PRO A 242 54.90 -24.57 -72.30
C PRO A 242 55.96 -25.22 -73.21
N ARG A 243 56.19 -24.67 -74.41
CA ARG A 243 57.22 -25.17 -75.34
C ARG A 243 58.62 -24.76 -74.93
N THR A 244 58.77 -23.55 -74.37
CA THR A 244 60.05 -23.09 -73.83
C THR A 244 60.44 -23.90 -72.60
N THR A 245 59.51 -24.14 -71.69
CA THR A 245 59.73 -24.94 -70.47
C THR A 245 60.03 -26.41 -70.77
N LEU A 246 59.37 -27.03 -71.75
CA LEU A 246 59.75 -28.38 -72.20
C LEU A 246 61.10 -28.40 -72.90
N HIS A 247 61.43 -27.39 -73.70
CA HIS A 247 62.72 -27.33 -74.36
C HIS A 247 63.85 -27.20 -73.34
N THR A 248 63.71 -26.32 -72.33
CA THR A 248 64.71 -26.18 -71.25
C THR A 248 64.84 -27.46 -70.44
N ALA A 249 63.72 -28.08 -70.05
CA ALA A 249 63.72 -29.35 -69.32
C ALA A 249 64.38 -30.49 -70.12
N ARG A 250 64.17 -30.53 -71.44
CA ARG A 250 64.79 -31.54 -72.31
C ARG A 250 66.28 -31.31 -72.50
N THR A 251 66.74 -30.06 -72.58
CA THR A 251 68.17 -29.73 -72.64
C THR A 251 68.87 -29.99 -71.30
N GLU A 252 68.21 -29.71 -70.18
CA GLU A 252 68.74 -30.02 -68.84
C GLU A 252 68.81 -31.53 -68.61
N SER A 253 67.78 -32.29 -69.01
CA SER A 253 67.79 -33.75 -68.95
C SER A 253 68.90 -34.36 -69.80
N ALA A 254 69.17 -33.83 -71.00
CA ALA A 254 70.24 -34.31 -71.84
C ALA A 254 71.63 -34.04 -71.22
N ALA A 255 71.82 -32.88 -70.58
CA ALA A 255 73.05 -32.57 -69.86
C ALA A 255 73.27 -33.48 -68.64
N LEU A 256 72.20 -33.84 -67.93
CA LEU A 256 72.26 -34.76 -66.78
C LEU A 256 72.60 -36.20 -67.18
N ASP A 257 72.10 -36.68 -68.33
CA ASP A 257 72.44 -38.00 -68.86
C ASP A 257 73.93 -38.08 -69.28
N ASP A 258 74.45 -37.03 -69.92
CA ASP A 258 75.88 -36.92 -70.27
C ASP A 258 76.79 -36.93 -69.02
N ASP A 259 76.37 -36.23 -67.95
CA ASP A 259 77.08 -36.22 -66.66
C ASP A 259 77.04 -37.59 -65.95
N ALA A 260 75.90 -38.29 -66.03
CA ALA A 260 75.72 -39.61 -65.43
C ALA A 260 76.59 -40.68 -66.12
N ASP A 261 76.70 -40.63 -67.45
CA ASP A 261 77.59 -41.51 -68.21
C ASP A 261 79.08 -41.21 -67.91
N GLY A 262 79.42 -39.94 -67.68
CA GLY A 262 80.73 -39.52 -67.18
C GLY A 262 81.07 -40.11 -65.80
N LEU A 263 80.14 -40.01 -64.85
CA LEU A 263 80.28 -40.58 -63.49
C LEU A 263 80.36 -42.11 -63.51
N ARG A 264 79.56 -42.77 -64.34
CA ARG A 264 79.58 -44.24 -64.48
C ARG A 264 80.93 -44.73 -65.00
N THR A 265 81.53 -44.01 -65.94
CA THR A 265 82.87 -44.30 -66.46
C THR A 265 83.94 -44.15 -65.38
N GLN A 266 83.86 -43.10 -64.56
CA GLN A 266 84.77 -42.89 -63.42
C GLN A 266 84.62 -43.99 -62.36
N MET A 267 83.39 -44.40 -62.05
CA MET A 267 83.11 -45.43 -61.05
C MET A 267 83.62 -46.81 -61.51
N ILE A 268 83.52 -47.12 -62.80
CA ILE A 268 84.11 -48.34 -63.38
C ILE A 268 85.64 -48.32 -63.24
N ALA A 269 86.29 -47.19 -63.55
CA ALA A 269 87.73 -47.03 -63.38
C ALA A 269 88.16 -47.21 -61.91
N LEU A 270 87.45 -46.58 -60.97
CA LEU A 270 87.74 -46.67 -59.53
C LEU A 270 87.52 -48.09 -58.98
N SER A 271 86.49 -48.80 -59.46
CA SER A 271 86.23 -50.19 -59.07
C SER A 271 87.31 -51.15 -59.58
N ALA A 272 87.87 -50.90 -60.77
CA ALA A 272 89.00 -51.65 -61.30
C ALA A 272 90.28 -51.41 -60.47
N GLU A 273 90.52 -50.18 -60.02
CA GLU A 273 91.64 -49.87 -59.12
C GLU A 273 91.47 -50.53 -57.74
N TYR A 274 90.27 -50.46 -57.14
CA TYR A 274 90.00 -51.05 -55.83
C TYR A 274 90.09 -52.58 -55.83
N THR A 275 89.57 -53.24 -56.87
CA THR A 275 89.68 -54.71 -57.00
C THR A 275 91.13 -55.14 -57.13
N LEU A 276 91.97 -54.43 -57.89
CA LEU A 276 93.40 -54.70 -57.96
C LEU A 276 94.11 -54.50 -56.60
N ALA A 277 93.78 -53.43 -55.87
CA ALA A 277 94.36 -53.14 -54.56
C ALA A 277 93.95 -54.19 -53.50
N SER A 278 92.66 -54.53 -53.44
CA SER A 278 92.10 -55.50 -52.48
C SER A 278 92.65 -56.92 -52.67
N TYR A 279 92.91 -57.33 -53.91
CA TYR A 279 93.53 -58.62 -54.20
C TYR A 279 94.98 -58.69 -53.71
N GLY A 280 95.74 -57.58 -53.83
CA GLY A 280 97.09 -57.48 -53.25
C GLY A 280 97.08 -57.51 -51.72
N GLU A 281 96.09 -56.87 -51.08
CA GLU A 281 96.01 -56.77 -49.62
C GLU A 281 95.55 -58.08 -48.96
N ALA A 282 94.61 -58.81 -49.58
CA ALA A 282 94.17 -60.13 -49.09
C ALA A 282 95.30 -61.18 -49.11
N GLN A 283 96.21 -61.09 -50.08
CA GLN A 283 97.35 -62.01 -50.17
C GLN A 283 98.39 -61.79 -49.05
N ILE A 284 98.45 -60.59 -48.47
CA ILE A 284 99.38 -60.26 -47.38
C ILE A 284 98.83 -60.74 -46.02
N ARG A 285 97.50 -60.73 -45.83
CA ARG A 285 96.87 -61.06 -44.55
C ARG A 285 96.84 -62.56 -44.25
N ASP A 286 96.78 -63.43 -45.26
CA ASP A 286 96.65 -64.89 -45.08
C ASP A 286 97.93 -65.58 -44.61
N PHE A 287 99.09 -64.90 -44.65
CA PHE A 287 100.34 -65.43 -44.08
C PHE A 287 100.55 -65.11 -42.59
N GLY A 288 99.68 -64.32 -41.95
CA GLY A 288 100.00 -63.65 -40.69
C GLY A 288 99.43 -64.20 -39.38
N ALA A 289 98.39 -65.04 -39.35
CA ALA A 289 97.59 -65.21 -38.12
C ALA A 289 97.15 -66.65 -37.78
N ALA A 290 98.10 -67.57 -37.66
CA ALA A 290 97.90 -68.87 -37.02
C ALA A 290 98.63 -68.94 -35.66
N ALA A 291 98.02 -68.49 -34.56
CA ALA A 291 98.37 -68.96 -33.20
C ALA A 291 97.43 -68.46 -32.07
N SER A 292 96.91 -69.46 -31.33
CA SER A 292 96.51 -69.47 -29.91
C SER A 292 95.10 -69.03 -29.46
N ASN A 293 94.36 -70.08 -29.05
CA ASN A 293 93.16 -70.11 -28.19
C ASN A 293 93.55 -70.28 -26.72
N ARG A 294 92.83 -69.68 -25.76
CA ARG A 294 92.02 -70.35 -24.71
C ARG A 294 91.50 -69.38 -23.61
N PRO A 295 90.47 -69.79 -22.83
CA PRO A 295 89.44 -68.91 -22.24
C PRO A 295 89.47 -68.84 -20.71
N ASP A 296 88.69 -67.93 -20.11
CA ASP A 296 88.22 -68.08 -18.74
C ASP A 296 86.80 -67.53 -18.56
N ALA A 297 86.02 -68.18 -17.68
CA ALA A 297 84.59 -67.99 -17.50
C ALA A 297 84.29 -67.18 -16.24
N GLY A 298 83.42 -66.16 -16.34
CA GLY A 298 82.92 -65.39 -15.21
C GLY A 298 81.59 -64.72 -15.55
N SER A 299 80.55 -65.18 -14.88
CA SER A 299 79.14 -64.79 -14.99
C SER A 299 78.84 -63.33 -14.61
N GLY A 300 77.94 -62.69 -15.35
CA GLY A 300 77.11 -61.57 -14.88
C GLY A 300 77.23 -60.28 -15.70
N GLU A 301 76.56 -60.20 -16.84
CA GLU A 301 76.31 -58.95 -17.55
C GLU A 301 74.81 -58.85 -17.88
N GLU A 302 74.08 -58.02 -17.13
CA GLU A 302 72.86 -57.38 -17.63
C GLU A 302 72.69 -56.01 -16.95
N LEU A 303 73.35 -55.01 -17.53
CA LEU A 303 73.22 -53.56 -17.38
C LEU A 303 74.25 -53.02 -18.41
N GLU A 304 73.95 -52.32 -19.49
CA GLU A 304 73.36 -50.99 -19.73
C GLU A 304 73.62 -50.75 -21.25
N VAL A 305 72.99 -49.92 -22.06
CA VAL A 305 71.95 -48.88 -22.04
C VAL A 305 71.81 -48.53 -23.54
N LEU A 306 70.63 -48.10 -24.01
CA LEU A 306 70.49 -46.92 -24.88
C LEU A 306 69.01 -46.71 -25.29
N ASP A 307 68.42 -45.73 -24.60
CA ASP A 307 67.60 -44.62 -25.11
C ASP A 307 66.33 -44.90 -25.94
N GLY A 308 65.19 -44.43 -25.42
CA GLY A 308 63.99 -44.13 -26.22
C GLY A 308 62.65 -44.37 -25.53
N GLU A 309 62.38 -43.62 -24.47
CA GLU A 309 61.21 -43.67 -23.57
C GLU A 309 59.86 -43.45 -24.30
N VAL A 310 58.94 -44.41 -24.17
CA VAL A 310 57.51 -44.30 -24.54
C VAL A 310 56.72 -43.86 -23.30
N ILE A 311 56.25 -42.63 -23.29
CA ILE A 311 55.39 -42.08 -22.24
C ILE A 311 53.97 -42.64 -22.42
N SER A 312 53.54 -43.50 -21.50
CA SER A 312 52.13 -43.76 -21.21
C SER A 312 51.81 -43.14 -19.86
N VAL A 313 50.97 -42.10 -19.86
CA VAL A 313 50.42 -41.51 -18.64
C VAL A 313 48.91 -41.60 -18.71
N ALA A 314 48.38 -42.45 -17.82
CA ALA A 314 46.99 -42.50 -17.43
C ALA A 314 46.65 -41.30 -16.54
N VAL A 315 45.45 -40.74 -16.71
CA VAL A 315 44.78 -39.92 -15.70
C VAL A 315 43.33 -40.38 -15.61
N GLU A 316 43.05 -41.12 -14.53
CA GLU A 316 41.71 -41.31 -13.98
C GLU A 316 41.24 -40.02 -13.26
N THR A 317 39.91 -39.94 -13.07
CA THR A 317 39.08 -39.05 -12.23
C THR A 317 38.09 -38.27 -13.10
N THR A 318 36.82 -38.68 -13.22
CA THR A 318 35.74 -38.60 -12.22
C THR A 318 34.53 -39.30 -12.88
N GLY A 319 33.75 -40.19 -12.27
CA GLY A 319 33.12 -40.10 -10.95
C GLY A 319 31.65 -39.67 -11.06
N VAL A 320 30.82 -40.32 -11.89
CA VAL A 320 29.34 -40.22 -11.82
C VAL A 320 28.69 -41.54 -12.30
N THR A 321 28.53 -42.50 -11.39
CA THR A 321 27.39 -43.42 -11.41
C THR A 321 26.69 -43.22 -10.07
N GLY A 322 25.50 -42.64 -10.11
CA GLY A 322 24.71 -42.32 -8.93
C GLY A 322 23.25 -42.31 -9.32
N ASP A 323 22.54 -43.31 -8.81
CA ASP A 323 21.10 -43.44 -8.81
C ASP A 323 20.43 -42.12 -8.36
N LEU A 324 19.40 -41.73 -9.08
CA LEU A 324 18.43 -40.74 -8.64
C LEU A 324 17.03 -41.34 -8.79
N ASP A 325 16.66 -42.11 -7.78
CA ASP A 325 15.27 -42.33 -7.40
C ASP A 325 14.63 -40.97 -7.10
N MET A 326 13.73 -40.51 -7.98
CA MET A 326 12.77 -39.47 -7.64
C MET A 326 11.37 -40.08 -7.61
N GLU A 327 11.08 -40.77 -6.52
CA GLU A 327 9.72 -41.07 -6.08
C GLU A 327 9.05 -39.74 -5.72
N VAL A 328 8.16 -39.24 -6.59
CA VAL A 328 7.36 -38.04 -6.33
C VAL A 328 6.11 -38.48 -5.55
N ASP A 329 6.14 -38.29 -4.24
CA ASP A 329 5.00 -38.48 -3.33
C ASP A 329 3.92 -37.41 -3.61
N PHE A 330 2.85 -37.80 -4.33
CA PHE A 330 1.68 -36.95 -4.56
C PHE A 330 0.72 -37.03 -3.37
N ALA A 331 1.11 -36.40 -2.26
CA ALA A 331 0.16 -36.06 -1.20
C ALA A 331 -0.58 -34.75 -1.57
N PRO A 332 -1.90 -34.75 -1.83
CA PRO A 332 -2.64 -33.52 -2.07
C PRO A 332 -2.70 -32.69 -0.77
N PRO A 333 -2.54 -31.35 -0.82
CA PRO A 333 -2.58 -30.52 0.37
C PRO A 333 -3.98 -30.55 1.00
N ALA A 334 -4.04 -30.97 2.26
CA ALA A 334 -5.25 -30.96 3.09
C ALA A 334 -5.82 -29.53 3.17
N ARG A 335 -7.07 -29.36 2.73
CA ARG A 335 -7.81 -28.11 2.87
C ARG A 335 -8.19 -27.91 4.35
N PRO A 336 -8.00 -26.72 4.94
CA PRO A 336 -8.54 -26.44 6.27
C PRO A 336 -10.08 -26.48 6.22
N ALA A 337 -10.69 -27.01 7.28
CA ALA A 337 -12.13 -27.16 7.39
C ALA A 337 -12.84 -25.81 7.24
N VAL A 338 -13.78 -25.75 6.29
CA VAL A 338 -14.70 -24.61 6.14
C VAL A 338 -15.62 -24.64 7.37
N LYS A 339 -15.44 -23.69 8.29
CA LYS A 339 -16.49 -23.38 9.27
C LYS A 339 -17.71 -22.92 8.49
N ALA A 340 -18.82 -23.63 8.63
CA ALA A 340 -20.11 -23.19 8.12
C ALA A 340 -20.40 -21.80 8.71
N LEU A 341 -20.54 -20.80 7.83
CA LEU A 341 -21.10 -19.51 8.20
C LEU A 341 -22.55 -19.77 8.64
N GLU A 342 -22.80 -19.55 9.92
CA GLU A 342 -24.14 -19.53 10.49
C GLU A 342 -25.03 -18.57 9.68
N ALA A 343 -26.25 -19.02 9.43
CA ALA A 343 -27.25 -18.29 8.67
C ALA A 343 -27.50 -16.90 9.29
N ALA A 344 -27.46 -15.87 8.46
CA ALA A 344 -27.86 -14.53 8.86
C ALA A 344 -29.32 -14.54 9.35
N PRO A 345 -29.65 -13.89 10.49
CA PRO A 345 -31.02 -13.81 10.97
C PRO A 345 -31.88 -12.98 10.01
N SER A 346 -33.01 -13.56 9.59
CA SER A 346 -34.05 -12.92 8.78
C SER A 346 -34.58 -11.65 9.48
N PRO A 347 -34.87 -10.55 8.76
CA PRO A 347 -35.53 -9.41 9.35
C PRO A 347 -36.95 -9.80 9.77
N GLY A 348 -37.23 -9.68 11.07
CA GLY A 348 -38.55 -9.92 11.64
C GLY A 348 -39.56 -8.90 11.14
N ILE A 349 -40.68 -9.41 10.65
CA ILE A 349 -41.91 -8.65 10.46
C ILE A 349 -42.66 -8.75 11.79
N GLU A 350 -42.84 -7.62 12.49
CA GLU A 350 -43.70 -7.54 13.67
C GLU A 350 -45.18 -7.63 13.26
N PRO A 351 -46.03 -8.38 13.99
CA PRO A 351 -47.48 -8.24 13.95
C PRO A 351 -47.99 -7.09 14.85
#